data_AF-A0A5S5E018-F1
#
_entry.id   AF-A0A5S5E018-F1
#
_cell.length_a   1.000
_cell.length_b   1.000
_cell.length_c   1.000
_cell.angle_alpha   90.00
_cell.angle_beta   90.00
_cell.angle_gamma   90.00
#
_symmetry.space_group_name_H-M   'P 1'
#
loop_
_entity.id
_entity.type
_entity.pdbx_description
1 polymer ?
#
loop_
_entity_poly.entity_id
_entity_poly.type
_entity_poly.pdbx_seq_one_letter_code
_entity_poly.pdbx_strand_id
1 'polypeptide(L)' 'MKKQILNLGKALNKAEQKKINGGRPIKCYSNPNCPPYGCCIVRGNICEVIDENDDYCF' A
#
# COMPACT_ATOMS: atom_id res chain seq x y z
N MET A 1 -24.46 21.11 -9.21
CA MET A 1 -23.57 21.46 -8.08
C MET A 1 -22.43 20.44 -8.03
N LYS A 2 -21.31 20.69 -8.73
CA LYS A 2 -20.08 19.87 -8.60
C LYS A 2 -19.21 20.50 -7.52
N LYS A 3 -19.54 20.25 -6.26
CA LYS A 3 -18.64 20.49 -5.12
C LYS A 3 -17.80 19.22 -4.98
N GLN A 4 -16.48 19.34 -4.76
CA GLN A 4 -15.51 18.27 -4.42
C GLN A 4 -14.44 17.92 -5.47
N ILE A 5 -13.84 18.90 -6.15
CA ILE A 5 -12.46 18.74 -6.68
C ILE A 5 -11.42 19.47 -5.79
N LEU A 6 -11.82 19.91 -4.59
CA LEU A 6 -11.09 20.89 -3.77
C LEU A 6 -9.67 20.48 -3.31
N ASN A 7 -9.25 19.22 -3.53
CA ASN A 7 -7.97 18.70 -3.04
C ASN A 7 -7.10 18.04 -4.12
N LEU A 8 -7.46 18.12 -5.40
CA LEU A 8 -6.55 17.72 -6.48
C LEU A 8 -5.47 18.81 -6.63
N GLY A 9 -4.21 18.44 -6.36
CA GLY A 9 -3.07 19.36 -6.44
C GLY A 9 -2.59 19.95 -5.10
N LYS A 10 -3.11 19.50 -3.95
CA LYS A 10 -2.53 19.89 -2.65
C LYS A 10 -1.10 19.38 -2.55
N ALA A 11 -0.13 20.30 -2.59
CA ALA A 11 1.26 19.96 -2.32
C ALA A 11 1.41 19.55 -0.84
N LEU A 12 1.89 18.33 -0.63
CA LEU A 12 2.12 17.79 0.70
C LEU A 12 3.47 18.24 1.22
N ASN A 13 3.54 18.60 2.51
CA ASN A 13 4.81 18.86 3.16
C ASN A 13 5.59 17.56 3.41
N LYS A 14 6.88 17.66 3.79
CA LYS A 14 7.75 16.49 4.01
C LYS A 14 7.20 15.51 5.06
N ALA A 15 6.51 15.99 6.08
CA ALA A 15 5.92 15.13 7.12
C ALA A 15 4.66 14.41 6.62
N GLU A 16 3.84 15.08 5.80
CA GLU A 16 2.65 14.49 5.18
C GLU A 16 3.03 13.45 4.11
N GLN A 17 4.04 13.72 3.28
CA GLN A 17 4.50 12.76 2.26
C GLN A 17 4.99 11.45 2.87
N LYS A 18 5.68 11.51 4.02
CA LYS A 18 6.12 10.32 4.75
C LYS A 18 4.99 9.42 5.26
N LYS A 19 3.78 9.97 5.40
CA LYS A 19 2.60 9.21 5.85
C LYS A 19 1.85 8.55 4.71
N ILE A 20 2.22 8.82 3.46
CA ILE A 20 1.64 8.12 2.32
C ILE A 20 2.30 6.75 2.22
N ASN A 21 1.59 5.74 2.71
CA ASN A 21 1.90 4.35 2.44
C ASN A 21 1.14 3.95 1.17
N GLY A 22 1.84 4.01 0.03
CA GLY A 22 1.30 3.57 -1.26
C GLY A 22 1.49 2.08 -1.51
N GLY A 23 0.81 1.55 -2.53
CA GLY A 23 0.91 0.15 -2.91
C GLY A 23 -0.41 -0.60 -2.68
N ARG A 24 -0.69 -1.57 -3.53
CA ARG A 24 -1.88 -2.42 -3.43
C ARG A 24 -1.52 -3.66 -2.62
N PRO A 25 -2.22 -3.95 -1.51
CA PRO A 25 -2.16 -5.26 -0.86
C PRO A 25 -2.37 -6.37 -1.89
N ILE A 26 -1.45 -7.32 -1.95
CA ILE A 26 -1.61 -8.55 -2.71
C ILE A 26 -1.36 -9.74 -1.79
N LYS A 27 -1.92 -10.88 -2.18
CA LYS A 27 -1.57 -12.15 -1.54
C LYS A 27 -0.11 -12.50 -1.81
N CYS A 28 0.63 -12.84 -0.77
CA CYS A 28 2.07 -13.10 -0.90
C CYS A 28 2.41 -14.48 -1.46
N TYR A 29 1.45 -15.40 -1.49
CA TYR A 29 1.65 -16.81 -1.86
C TYR A 29 2.39 -17.03 -3.18
N SER A 30 2.27 -16.09 -4.13
CA SER A 30 2.84 -16.20 -5.48
C SER A 30 4.12 -15.38 -5.68
N ASN A 31 4.61 -14.67 -4.66
CA ASN A 31 5.79 -13.81 -4.80
C ASN A 31 7.04 -14.45 -4.19
N PRO A 32 8.11 -14.72 -4.97
CA PRO A 32 9.32 -15.38 -4.47
C PRO A 32 10.10 -14.53 -3.46
N ASN A 33 9.89 -13.21 -3.43
CA ASN A 33 10.55 -12.30 -2.49
C ASN A 33 9.80 -12.19 -1.16
N CYS A 34 8.64 -12.84 -1.03
CA CYS A 34 7.79 -12.77 0.15
C CYS A 34 7.63 -14.12 0.82
N PRO A 35 7.33 -14.13 2.13
CA PRO A 35 6.85 -15.34 2.78
C PRO A 35 5.58 -15.85 2.10
N PRO A 36 5.38 -17.18 1.99
CA PRO A 36 4.21 -17.75 1.31
C PRO A 36 2.97 -17.74 2.22
N TYR A 37 2.68 -16.60 2.86
CA TYR A 37 1.52 -16.39 3.71
C TYR A 37 1.12 -14.92 3.77
N GLY A 38 -0.16 -14.67 4.07
CA GLY A 38 -0.68 -13.34 4.35
C GLY A 38 -0.72 -12.39 3.15
N CYS A 39 -0.87 -11.11 3.49
CA CYS A 39 -0.91 -9.96 2.61
C CYS A 39 0.39 -9.18 2.66
N CYS A 40 0.83 -8.71 1.50
CA CYS A 40 2.02 -7.88 1.38
C CYS A 40 1.87 -6.81 0.33
N ILE A 41 2.73 -5.81 0.47
CA ILE A 41 3.02 -4.82 -0.55
C ILE A 41 4.43 -5.12 -1.07
N VAL A 42 4.55 -5.33 -2.37
CA VAL A 42 5.84 -5.60 -3.03
C VAL A 42 6.30 -4.35 -3.75
N ARG A 43 7.47 -3.84 -3.37
CA ARG A 43 8.10 -2.65 -3.96
C ARG A 43 9.49 -3.02 -4.49
N GLY A 44 9.56 -3.40 -5.76
CA GLY A 44 10.79 -3.96 -6.34
C GLY A 44 11.17 -5.27 -5.66
N ASN A 45 12.32 -5.30 -4.99
CA ASN A 45 12.80 -6.48 -4.24
C ASN A 45 12.44 -6.46 -2.74
N ILE A 46 11.65 -5.47 -2.31
CA ILE A 46 11.22 -5.36 -0.90
C ILE A 46 9.84 -5.98 -0.77
N CYS A 47 9.72 -6.91 0.18
CA CYS A 47 8.45 -7.44 0.63
C CYS A 47 8.09 -6.84 1.99
N GLU A 48 6.92 -6.19 2.09
CA GLU A 48 6.37 -5.69 3.32
C GLU A 48 5.10 -6.50 3.62
N VAL A 49 5.17 -7.44 4.57
CA VAL A 49 3.99 -8.16 5.06
C VAL A 49 3.19 -7.21 5.93
N ILE A 50 1.93 -6.98 5.57
CA ILE A 50 1.03 -6.05 6.24
C ILE A 50 -0.04 -6.76 7.06
N ASP A 51 -0.28 -8.04 6.79
CA ASP A 51 -1.22 -8.88 7.53
C ASP A 51 -0.85 -10.35 7.34
N GLU A 52 -0.52 -11.05 8.41
CA GLU A 52 -0.11 -12.46 8.36
C GLU A 52 -1.31 -13.40 8.18
N ASN A 53 -2.54 -12.94 8.44
CA ASN A 53 -3.76 -13.75 8.48
C ASN A 53 -4.58 -13.71 7.17
N ASP A 54 -4.19 -12.89 6.18
CA ASP A 54 -4.89 -12.75 4.88
C ASP A 54 -6.32 -12.17 5.00
N ASP A 55 -6.59 -11.39 6.06
CA ASP A 55 -7.88 -10.77 6.37
C ASP A 55 -8.13 -9.48 5.55
N TYR A 56 -7.07 -8.84 5.04
CA TYR A 56 -7.16 -7.49 4.43
C TYR A 56 -6.54 -7.37 3.01
N CYS A 57 -6.48 -8.46 2.24
CA CYS A 57 -5.87 -8.51 0.90
C CYS A 57 -6.68 -7.87 -0.26
N PHE A 58 -7.52 -6.87 0.02
CA PHE A 58 -8.55 -6.38 -0.91
C PHE A 58 -8.37 -4.92 -1.33
#